data_AF-A0A5K0WJ03-F1
#
_entry.id   AF-A0A5K0WJ03-F1
#
_cell.length_a   1.000
_cell.length_b   1.000
_cell.length_c   1.000
_cell.angle_alpha   90.00
_cell.angle_beta   90.00
_cell.angle_gamma   90.00
#
_symmetry.space_group_name_H-M   'P 1'
#
loop_
_entity.id
_entity.type
_entity.pdbx_description
1 polymer ?
#
loop_
_entity_poly.entity_id
_entity_poly.type
_entity_poly.pdbx_seq_one_letter_code
_entity_poly.pdbx_strand_id
1 'polypeptide(L)' 'VLVMPSGDVATVRCIEQDSHACGIARAGDNVDVGLQGVDGASLITGGVLCHPEFPIAVASHLELKVLVLDIKMPIIVGFQ' A
#
# COMPACT_ATOMS: atom_id res chain seq x y z
N VAL A 1 -11.72 0.90 6.44
CA VAL A 1 -10.31 1.13 6.06
C VAL A 1 -10.21 2.45 5.31
N LEU A 2 -9.05 3.09 5.36
CA LEU A 2 -8.75 4.28 4.58
C LEU A 2 -7.84 3.89 3.42
N VAL A 3 -8.18 4.31 2.21
CA VAL A 3 -7.39 4.09 0.99
C VAL A 3 -6.41 5.24 0.84
N MET A 4 -5.12 4.94 0.74
CA MET A 4 -4.06 5.91 0.45
C MET A 4 -3.47 5.62 -0.93
N PRO A 5 -3.12 6.65 -1.73
CA PRO A 5 -3.06 8.07 -1.35
C PRO A 5 -4.36 8.86 -1.53
N SER A 6 -5.45 8.26 -2.02
CA SER A 6 -6.68 9.01 -2.38
C SER A 6 -7.42 9.62 -1.20
N GLY A 7 -7.31 9.02 -0.01
CA GLY A 7 -8.01 9.46 1.20
C GLY A 7 -9.45 8.94 1.30
N ASP A 8 -9.87 8.02 0.44
CA ASP A 8 -11.24 7.50 0.44
C ASP A 8 -11.46 6.47 1.56
N VAL A 9 -12.60 6.56 2.25
CA VAL A 9 -12.99 5.60 3.28
C VAL A 9 -13.79 4.47 2.65
N ALA A 10 -13.37 3.23 2.88
CA ALA A 10 -14.02 2.02 2.36
C ALA A 10 -14.32 1.00 3.47
N THR A 11 -15.31 0.15 3.22
CA THR A 11 -15.66 -0.98 4.09
C THR A 11 -15.17 -2.29 3.48
N VAL A 12 -14.59 -3.18 4.30
CA VAL A 12 -14.19 -4.52 3.88
C VAL A 12 -15.43 -5.41 3.82
N ARG A 13 -15.75 -5.92 2.63
CA ARG A 13 -16.89 -6.80 2.39
C ARG A 13 -16.52 -8.27 2.52
N CYS A 14 -15.37 -8.66 2.00
CA CYS A 14 -14.86 -10.02 2.08
C CYS A 14 -13.32 -10.03 2.10
N ILE A 15 -12.77 -11.12 2.60
CA ILE A 15 -11.35 -11.44 2.56
C ILE A 15 -11.24 -12.86 2.04
N GLU A 16 -10.34 -13.08 1.08
CA GLU A 16 -10.08 -14.39 0.49
C GLU A 16 -8.58 -14.69 0.56
N GLN A 17 -8.24 -15.91 0.95
CA GLN A 17 -6.88 -16.43 0.95
C GLN A 17 -6.84 -17.69 0.09
N ASP A 18 -5.96 -17.72 -0.91
CA ASP A 18 -5.88 -18.81 -1.89
C ASP A 18 -7.25 -19.17 -2.50
N SER A 19 -8.05 -18.15 -2.84
CA SER A 19 -9.42 -18.27 -3.36
C SER A 19 -10.46 -18.89 -2.40
N HIS A 20 -10.15 -18.96 -1.10
CA HIS A 20 -11.09 -19.41 -0.07
C HIS A 20 -11.45 -18.26 0.86
N ALA A 21 -12.75 -18.14 1.19
CA ALA A 21 -13.22 -17.11 2.10
C ALA A 21 -12.58 -17.27 3.49
N CYS A 22 -12.05 -16.17 4.03
CA CYS A 22 -11.44 -16.12 5.35
C CYS A 22 -12.07 -15.00 6.19
N GLY A 23 -12.26 -15.26 7.49
CA GLY A 23 -12.83 -14.27 8.42
C GLY A 23 -11.82 -13.26 8.94
N ILE A 24 -10.53 -13.56 8.87
CA ILE A 24 -9.45 -12.72 9.40
C ILE A 24 -8.14 -12.96 8.65
N ALA A 25 -7.44 -11.89 8.32
CA ALA A 25 -6.06 -11.93 7.85
C ALA A 25 -5.15 -11.32 8.92
N ARG A 26 -3.95 -11.89 9.09
CA ARG A 26 -2.91 -11.41 10.01
C ARG A 26 -1.74 -10.82 9.23
N ALA A 27 -0.88 -10.10 9.94
CA ALA A 27 0.33 -9.56 9.34
C ALA A 27 1.19 -10.69 8.74
N GLY A 28 1.52 -10.55 7.45
CA GLY A 28 2.24 -11.56 6.68
C GLY A 28 1.36 -12.39 5.73
N ASP A 29 0.04 -12.36 5.89
CA ASP A 29 -0.88 -13.08 5.01
C ASP A 29 -1.02 -12.35 3.66
N ASN A 30 -0.96 -13.09 2.56
CA ASN A 30 -1.32 -12.61 1.23
C ASN A 30 -2.79 -12.93 0.98
N VAL A 31 -3.61 -11.89 0.79
CA VAL A 31 -5.07 -12.02 0.68
C VAL A 31 -5.63 -11.07 -0.37
N ASP A 32 -6.75 -11.48 -0.94
CA ASP A 32 -7.61 -10.62 -1.75
C ASP A 32 -8.68 -10.00 -0.85
N VAL A 33 -8.88 -8.68 -0.96
CA VAL A 33 -9.83 -7.95 -0.12
C VAL A 33 -10.87 -7.26 -1.00
N GLY A 34 -12.14 -7.64 -0.83
CA GLY A 34 -13.25 -6.97 -1.48
C GLY A 34 -13.65 -5.70 -0.73
N LEU A 35 -13.64 -4.55 -1.40
CA LEU A 35 -13.99 -3.25 -0.82
C LEU A 35 -15.36 -2.75 -1.31
N GLN A 36 -16.04 -1.98 -0.47
CA GLN A 36 -17.29 -1.31 -0.79
C GLN A 36 -17.23 0.16 -0.37
N GLY A 37 -17.87 1.03 -1.15
CA GLY A 37 -18.00 2.46 -0.85
C GLY A 37 -16.89 3.34 -1.41
N VAL A 38 -16.04 2.80 -2.27
CA VAL A 38 -14.97 3.52 -2.98
C VAL A 38 -15.12 3.33 -4.49
N ASP A 39 -14.75 4.34 -5.26
CA ASP A 39 -14.69 4.23 -6.72
C ASP A 39 -13.48 3.37 -7.12
N GLY A 40 -13.66 2.46 -8.08
CA GLY A 40 -12.58 1.63 -8.60
C GLY A 40 -11.44 2.45 -9.19
N ALA A 41 -11.72 3.65 -9.71
CA ALA A 41 -10.70 4.56 -10.22
C ALA A 41 -9.76 5.12 -9.13
N SER A 42 -10.20 5.17 -7.86
CA SER A 42 -9.37 5.57 -6.72
C SER A 42 -8.42 4.46 -6.24
N LEU A 43 -8.67 3.21 -6.63
CA LEU A 43 -7.83 2.06 -6.28
C LEU A 43 -6.71 1.91 -7.31
N ILE A 44 -5.51 2.33 -6.93
CA ILE A 44 -4.32 2.27 -7.79
C ILE A 44 -3.35 1.18 -7.34
N THR A 45 -2.58 0.64 -8.29
CA THR A 45 -1.43 -0.20 -7.98
C THR A 45 -0.41 0.59 -7.14
N GLY A 46 0.05 -0.01 -6.04
CA GLY A 46 0.91 0.65 -5.07
C GLY A 46 0.17 1.45 -4.00
N GLY A 47 -1.16 1.55 -4.08
CA GLY A 47 -2.00 2.07 -3.01
C GLY A 47 -1.92 1.20 -1.74
N VAL A 48 -2.16 1.83 -0.59
CA VAL A 48 -2.06 1.18 0.72
C VAL A 48 -3.34 1.40 1.51
N LEU A 49 -3.85 0.34 2.13
CA LEU A 49 -4.95 0.42 3.08
C LEU A 49 -4.41 0.66 4.49
N CYS A 50 -4.98 1.61 5.21
CA CYS A 50 -4.61 1.89 6.60
C CYS A 50 -5.83 2.09 7.51
N HIS A 51 -5.57 2.22 8.81
CA HIS A 51 -6.61 2.53 9.78
C HIS A 51 -7.05 4.00 9.62
N PRO A 52 -8.35 4.32 9.60
CA PRO A 52 -8.82 5.71 9.46
C PRO A 52 -8.34 6.66 10.55
N GLU A 53 -8.21 6.17 11.79
CA GLU A 53 -7.71 6.97 12.93
C GLU A 53 -6.18 7.09 12.96
N PHE A 54 -5.46 6.27 12.18
CA PHE A 54 -4.00 6.29 12.08
C PHE A 54 -3.58 6.30 10.61
N PRO A 55 -3.86 7.41 9.88
CA PRO A 55 -3.55 7.52 8.47
C PRO A 55 -2.03 7.49 8.24
N ILE A 56 -1.61 6.85 7.16
CA ILE A 56 -0.20 6.84 6.75
C ILE A 56 0.14 8.17 6.10
N ALA A 57 1.31 8.73 6.41
CA ALA A 57 1.79 9.94 5.76
C ALA A 57 2.20 9.66 4.30
N VAL A 58 1.73 10.49 3.37
CA VAL A 58 2.16 10.46 1.97
C VAL A 58 3.20 11.55 1.77
N ALA A 59 4.35 11.19 1.23
CA ALA A 59 5.46 12.11 1.01
C ALA A 59 6.05 11.91 -0.40
N SER A 60 6.46 13.01 -1.01
CA SER A 60 7.23 13.02 -2.27
C SER A 60 8.74 13.06 -2.05
N HIS A 61 9.17 13.27 -0.80
CA HIS A 61 10.58 13.41 -0.41
C HIS A 61 10.82 12.62 0.88
N LEU A 62 11.89 11.85 0.89
CA LEU A 62 12.27 10.99 2.00
C LEU A 62 13.79 10.85 2.07
N GLU A 63 14.33 10.84 3.29
CA GLU A 63 15.74 10.59 3.57
C GLU A 63 15.91 9.09 3.90
N LEU A 64 16.90 8.44 3.28
CA LEU A 64 17.10 7.00 3.33
C LEU A 64 18.55 6.67 3.68
N LYS A 65 18.73 5.60 4.45
CA LYS A 65 20.02 4.92 4.54
C LYS A 65 20.11 3.90 3.41
N VAL A 66 20.88 4.23 2.37
CA VAL A 66 21.05 3.38 1.19
C VAL A 66 22.33 2.54 1.31
N LEU A 67 22.22 1.24 1.02
CA LEU A 67 23.37 0.37 0.82
C LEU A 67 23.64 0.24 -0.69
N VAL A 68 24.78 0.73 -1.14
CA VAL A 68 25.19 0.62 -2.55
C VAL A 68 25.90 -0.72 -2.76
N LEU A 69 25.36 -1.54 -3.65
CA LEU A 69 25.97 -2.80 -4.08
C LEU A 69 26.99 -2.54 -5.21
N ASP A 70 27.58 -3.60 -5.75
CA ASP A 70 28.55 -3.46 -6.85
C ASP A 70 27.87 -2.95 -8.13
N ILE A 71 28.20 -1.71 -8.52
CA ILE A 71 27.62 -1.01 -9.68
C ILE A 71 28.72 -0.43 -10.56
N LYS A 72 28.50 -0.43 -11.88
CA LYS A 72 29.47 0.09 -12.86
C LYS A 72 29.54 1.62 -12.91
N MET A 73 28.46 2.32 -12.55
CA MET A 73 28.36 3.77 -12.63
C MET A 73 28.04 4.35 -11.25
N PRO A 74 28.71 5.42 -10.79
CA PRO A 74 28.46 6.01 -9.49
C PRO A 74 27.10 6.71 -9.42
N ILE A 75 26.48 6.71 -8.25
CA ILE A 75 25.29 7.53 -7.95
C ILE A 75 25.77 8.95 -7.62
N ILE A 76 25.26 9.93 -8.37
CA ILE A 76 25.59 11.35 -8.20
C ILE A 76 24.35 12.15 -7.77
N VAL A 77 24.56 13.37 -7.27
CA VAL A 77 23.44 14.27 -6.91
C VAL A 77 22.62 14.59 -8.16
N GLY A 78 21.30 14.45 -8.05
CA GLY A 78 20.36 14.68 -9.15
C GLY A 78 20.24 13.54 -10.16
N PHE A 79 20.83 12.37 -9.87
CA PHE A 79 20.62 11.16 -10.66
C PHE A 79 19.14 10.74 -10.62
N GLN A 80 18.57 10.41 -11.79
CA GLN A 80 17.19 9.94 -11.98
C GLN A 80 17.18 8.56 -12.62
#